data_AF-A0A917TKN7-F1
#
_entry.id   AF-A0A917TKN7-F1
#
_cell.length_a   1.000
_cell.length_b   1.000
_cell.length_c   1.000
_cell.angle_alpha   90.00
_cell.angle_beta   90.00
_cell.angle_gamma   90.00
#
_symmetry.space_group_name_H-M   'P 1'
#
loop_
_entity.id
_entity.type
_entity.pdbx_description
1 polymer ?
#
loop_
_entity_poly.entity_id
_entity_poly.type
_entity_poly.pdbx_seq_one_letter_code
_entity_poly.pdbx_strand_id
1 'polypeptide(L)'
;MERRTGLRPFSAKRLAALAEQGVSRPWSTLVNSGAGLSRTVAKDVKPKPRRDTGPTRAVKNLVDARSGGMCEWPACPRPQQERHHRLNRKQGGRHGAAHDRINGAAWLLGACQLHHRRVTNPVGEARAEAERMGWILREHQDAETAPVLIRRGWVLLCPDGGMTSLSPNHDHTPA
;
A
#
# COMPACT_ATOMS: atom_id res chain seq x y z
N MET A 1 -37.90 -3.79 0.60
CA MET A 1 -38.40 -2.92 1.70
C MET A 1 -37.28 -2.69 2.69
N GLU A 2 -36.50 -1.62 2.53
CA GLU A 2 -35.46 -1.25 3.49
C GLU A 2 -36.10 -0.69 4.77
N ARG A 3 -35.78 -1.31 5.90
CA ARG A 3 -36.23 -0.87 7.23
C ARG A 3 -35.46 0.39 7.60
N ARG A 4 -36.13 1.56 7.57
CA ARG A 4 -35.57 2.81 8.10
C ARG A 4 -35.41 2.68 9.62
N THR A 5 -34.17 2.67 10.09
CA THR A 5 -33.84 2.67 11.52
C THR A 5 -34.25 4.01 12.13
N GLY A 6 -35.04 3.98 13.21
CA GLY A 6 -35.46 5.20 13.92
C GLY A 6 -34.25 5.96 14.48
N LEU A 7 -34.26 7.28 14.33
CA LEU A 7 -33.19 8.15 14.84
C LEU A 7 -33.12 8.06 16.36
N ARG A 8 -31.91 7.92 16.89
CA ARG A 8 -31.68 7.89 18.35
C ARG A 8 -31.83 9.31 18.91
N PRO A 9 -32.48 9.50 20.07
CA PRO A 9 -32.53 10.80 20.71
C PRO A 9 -31.13 11.30 21.06
N PHE A 10 -30.95 12.62 21.12
CA PHE A 10 -29.70 13.22 21.55
C PHE A 10 -29.34 12.76 22.97
N SER A 11 -28.04 12.60 23.23
CA SER A 11 -27.57 12.35 24.59
C SER A 11 -27.83 13.55 25.50
N ALA A 12 -28.03 13.31 26.79
CA ALA A 12 -28.24 14.38 27.79
C ALA A 12 -27.12 15.44 27.76
N LYS A 13 -25.88 15.01 27.53
CA LYS A 13 -24.72 15.90 27.36
C LYS A 13 -24.87 16.85 26.17
N ARG A 14 -25.41 16.37 25.04
CA ARG A 14 -25.65 17.18 23.84
C ARG A 14 -26.76 18.20 24.09
N LEU A 15 -27.81 17.82 24.81
CA LEU A 15 -28.91 18.73 25.15
C LEU A 15 -28.45 19.85 26.09
N ALA A 16 -27.62 19.55 27.09
CA ALA A 16 -27.04 20.55 27.98
C ALA A 16 -26.19 21.60 27.22
N ALA A 17 -25.31 21.14 26.32
CA ALA A 17 -24.51 22.03 25.49
C ALA A 17 -25.35 22.92 24.56
N LEU A 18 -26.48 22.41 24.05
CA LEU A 18 -27.41 23.21 23.23
C LEU A 18 -28.19 24.24 24.06
N ALA A 19 -28.55 23.90 25.31
CA ALA A 19 -29.18 24.83 26.23
C ALA A 19 -28.25 25.97 26.64
N GLU A 20 -26.96 25.69 26.88
CA GLU A 20 -25.93 26.71 27.12
C GLU A 20 -25.77 27.68 25.93
N GLN A 21 -26.06 27.20 24.72
CA GLN A 21 -26.07 28.01 23.49
C GLN A 21 -27.42 28.73 23.26
N GLY A 22 -28.33 28.70 24.22
CA GLY A 22 -29.65 29.36 24.15
C GLY A 22 -30.66 28.65 23.26
N VAL A 23 -30.38 27.41 22.82
CA VAL A 23 -31.26 26.65 21.93
C VAL A 23 -32.29 25.89 22.76
N SER A 24 -33.44 26.52 23.01
CA SER A 24 -34.49 26.00 23.90
C SER A 24 -35.38 24.92 23.27
N ARG A 25 -35.38 24.76 21.94
CA ARG A 25 -36.16 23.73 21.23
C ARG A 25 -35.36 23.14 20.06
N PRO A 26 -34.53 22.11 20.30
CA PRO A 26 -33.80 21.45 19.22
C PRO A 26 -34.76 20.54 18.45
N TRP A 27 -35.51 21.10 17.49
CA TRP A 27 -36.06 20.27 16.43
C TRP A 27 -34.89 19.74 15.60
N SER A 28 -34.96 18.48 15.18
CA SER A 28 -33.93 17.85 14.36
C SER A 28 -33.75 18.61 13.05
N THR A 29 -32.77 19.51 13.00
CA THR A 29 -32.30 20.15 11.75
C THR A 29 -31.24 19.27 11.07
N LEU A 30 -31.54 18.00 10.85
CA LEU A 30 -30.91 17.27 9.74
C LEU A 30 -31.68 17.64 8.46
N VAL A 31 -31.65 18.92 8.11
CA VAL A 31 -31.77 19.30 6.71
C VAL A 31 -30.45 18.92 6.05
N ASN A 32 -30.57 18.17 4.96
CA ASN A 32 -29.49 17.76 4.08
C ASN A 32 -28.44 18.88 3.97
N SER A 33 -27.20 18.57 4.33
CA SER A 33 -26.06 19.48 4.30
C SER A 33 -25.74 19.89 2.86
N GLY A 34 -26.53 20.83 2.36
CA GLY A 34 -26.49 21.39 1.02
C GLY A 34 -26.94 22.84 1.02
N ALA A 35 -26.55 23.62 2.03
CA ALA A 35 -26.71 25.07 2.02
C ALA A 35 -25.67 25.72 2.95
N GLY A 36 -24.66 26.36 2.34
CA GLY A 36 -23.91 27.50 2.84
C GLY A 36 -23.59 27.57 4.33
N LEU A 37 -22.60 26.78 4.78
CA LEU A 37 -21.77 27.26 5.89
C LEU A 37 -20.90 28.39 5.35
N SER A 38 -21.20 29.60 5.83
CA SER A 38 -20.36 30.78 5.69
C SER A 38 -18.91 30.38 5.93
N ARG A 39 -18.07 30.52 4.90
CA ARG A 39 -16.62 30.35 5.01
C ARG A 39 -16.14 31.47 5.92
N THR A 40 -16.07 31.22 7.23
CA THR A 40 -15.01 31.83 8.03
C THR A 40 -13.74 31.62 7.23
N VAL A 41 -13.15 32.72 6.76
CA VAL A 41 -11.93 32.75 5.95
C VAL A 41 -10.91 31.90 6.70
N ALA A 42 -10.79 30.64 6.29
CA ALA A 42 -9.77 29.76 6.80
C ALA A 42 -8.47 30.45 6.42
N LYS A 43 -7.72 30.93 7.42
CA LYS A 43 -6.34 31.39 7.20
C LYS A 43 -5.68 30.36 6.29
N ASP A 44 -4.97 30.82 5.25
CA ASP A 44 -4.16 30.00 4.36
C ASP A 44 -3.12 29.20 5.16
N VAL A 45 -3.55 28.14 5.82
CA VAL A 45 -2.67 27.15 6.42
C VAL A 45 -2.16 26.34 5.26
N LYS A 46 -0.97 26.72 4.76
CA LYS A 46 -0.25 25.92 3.77
C LYS A 46 -0.29 24.46 4.23
N PRO A 47 -0.82 23.53 3.42
CA PRO A 47 -0.91 22.14 3.81
C PRO A 47 0.50 21.64 4.15
N LYS A 48 0.66 21.00 5.31
CA LYS A 48 1.94 20.38 5.67
C LYS A 48 2.37 19.44 4.53
N PRO A 49 3.63 19.49 4.07
CA PRO A 49 4.11 18.59 3.05
C PRO A 49 3.90 17.14 3.52
N ARG A 50 3.30 16.32 2.66
CA ARG A 50 3.11 14.89 2.96
C ARG A 50 4.50 14.28 3.06
N ARG A 51 4.80 13.63 4.19
CA ARG A 51 6.07 12.91 4.39
C ARG A 51 6.17 11.82 3.33
N ASP A 52 7.24 11.81 2.53
CA ASP A 52 7.51 10.72 1.60
C ASP A 52 7.83 9.47 2.42
N THR A 53 6.95 8.49 2.36
CA THR A 53 7.11 7.19 3.04
C THR A 53 7.63 6.11 2.10
N GLY A 54 8.03 6.48 0.88
CA GLY A 54 8.54 5.54 -0.11
C GLY A 54 10.03 5.23 0.06
N PRO A 55 10.56 4.35 -0.80
CA PRO A 55 11.98 4.05 -0.84
C PRO A 55 12.84 5.28 -1.12
N THR A 56 14.02 5.31 -0.51
CA THR A 56 15.01 6.36 -0.77
C THR A 56 15.48 6.33 -2.22
N ARG A 57 16.04 7.44 -2.70
CA ARG A 57 16.60 7.50 -4.07
C ARG A 57 17.72 6.49 -4.29
N ALA A 58 18.55 6.24 -3.27
CA ALA A 58 19.60 5.23 -3.34
C ALA A 58 19.02 3.85 -3.63
N VAL A 59 17.99 3.42 -2.89
CA VAL A 59 17.34 2.12 -3.12
C VAL A 59 16.66 2.07 -4.50
N LYS A 60 16.00 3.15 -4.91
CA LYS A 60 15.39 3.24 -6.25
C LYS A 60 16.43 2.99 -7.35
N ASN A 61 17.61 3.57 -7.23
CA ASN A 61 18.70 3.38 -8.19
C ASN A 61 19.23 1.94 -8.19
N LEU A 62 19.31 1.28 -7.02
CA LEU A 62 19.70 -0.13 -6.93
C LEU A 62 18.74 -1.03 -7.71
N VAL A 63 17.43 -0.83 -7.52
CA VAL A 63 16.39 -1.59 -8.25
C VAL A 63 16.46 -1.32 -9.75
N ASP A 64 16.68 -0.06 -10.16
CA ASP A 64 16.76 0.31 -11.58
C ASP A 64 17.99 -0.31 -12.26
N ALA A 65 19.15 -0.28 -11.57
CA ALA A 65 20.37 -0.89 -12.05
C ALA A 65 20.21 -2.41 -12.18
N ARG A 66 19.59 -3.06 -11.19
CA ARG A 66 19.30 -4.50 -11.21
C ARG A 66 18.38 -4.89 -12.36
N SER A 67 17.29 -4.16 -12.54
CA SER A 67 16.28 -4.44 -13.56
C SER A 67 16.75 -4.07 -14.97
N GLY A 68 17.79 -3.24 -15.09
CA GLY A 68 18.24 -2.66 -16.36
C GLY A 68 17.16 -1.76 -16.98
N GLY A 69 16.28 -1.16 -16.17
CA GLY A 69 15.14 -0.38 -16.64
C GLY A 69 14.00 -1.20 -17.24
N MET A 70 14.03 -2.54 -17.12
CA MET A 70 13.02 -3.43 -17.69
C MET A 70 12.11 -4.01 -16.63
N CYS A 71 10.88 -4.38 -17.01
CA CYS A 71 10.00 -5.14 -16.12
C CYS A 71 10.65 -6.48 -15.78
N GLU A 72 10.78 -6.76 -14.48
CA GLU A 72 11.34 -8.00 -13.96
C GLU A 72 10.38 -9.19 -14.10
N TRP A 73 9.12 -8.96 -14.49
CA TRP A 73 8.13 -10.01 -14.71
C TRP A 73 8.60 -11.01 -15.78
N PRO A 74 8.42 -12.33 -15.57
CA PRO A 74 8.82 -13.35 -16.54
C PRO A 74 8.30 -13.08 -17.95
N ALA A 75 9.19 -13.16 -18.94
CA ALA A 75 8.89 -12.94 -20.35
C ALA A 75 8.25 -11.57 -20.71
N CYS A 76 8.28 -10.55 -19.84
CA CYS A 76 7.66 -9.26 -20.14
C CYS A 76 8.61 -8.31 -20.90
N PRO A 77 8.34 -7.90 -22.15
CA PRO A 77 9.23 -7.01 -22.90
C PRO A 77 9.10 -5.52 -22.55
N ARG A 78 8.26 -5.15 -21.57
CA ARG A 78 7.97 -3.74 -21.29
C ARG A 78 9.01 -3.11 -20.36
N PRO A 79 9.26 -1.79 -20.48
CA PRO A 79 10.10 -1.07 -19.54
C PRO A 79 9.47 -1.05 -18.14
N GLN A 80 10.32 -0.96 -17.12
CA GLN A 80 9.90 -0.68 -15.75
C GLN A 80 9.32 0.74 -15.69
N GLN A 81 8.18 0.87 -15.01
CA GLN A 81 7.55 2.17 -14.74
C GLN A 81 7.37 2.41 -13.24
N GLU A 82 7.19 1.32 -12.48
CA GLU A 82 6.88 1.34 -11.06
C GLU A 82 7.74 0.32 -10.32
N ARG A 83 7.97 0.57 -9.02
CA ARG A 83 8.67 -0.36 -8.13
C ARG A 83 7.64 -0.97 -7.20
N HIS A 84 7.40 -2.26 -7.34
CA HIS A 84 6.42 -3.01 -6.59
C HIS A 84 7.01 -3.50 -5.27
N HIS A 85 6.35 -3.19 -4.16
CA HIS A 85 6.67 -3.80 -2.87
C HIS A 85 6.17 -5.24 -2.84
N ARG A 86 7.06 -6.18 -2.49
CA ARG A 86 6.70 -7.59 -2.30
C ARG A 86 5.78 -7.81 -1.10
N LEU A 87 5.67 -6.85 -0.19
CA LEU A 87 4.68 -6.85 0.88
C LEU A 87 3.52 -5.92 0.51
N ASN A 88 2.30 -6.43 0.57
CA ASN A 88 1.12 -5.64 0.22
C ASN A 88 0.98 -4.43 1.15
N ARG A 89 0.35 -3.37 0.61
CA ARG A 89 0.10 -2.13 1.36
C ARG A 89 -0.59 -2.42 2.69
N LYS A 90 -0.18 -1.69 3.73
CA LYS A 90 -0.67 -1.78 5.12
C LYS A 90 -0.23 -3.03 5.90
N GLN A 91 0.51 -3.95 5.29
CA GLN A 91 1.14 -5.09 5.99
C GLN A 91 2.59 -4.80 6.38
N GLY A 92 3.23 -3.78 5.78
CA GLY A 92 4.54 -3.30 6.18
C GLY A 92 4.46 -2.25 7.29
N GLY A 93 5.25 -2.44 8.36
CA GLY A 93 5.29 -1.55 9.51
C GLY A 93 5.42 -0.08 9.10
N ARG A 94 4.64 0.78 9.76
CA ARG A 94 4.50 2.20 9.36
C ARG A 94 5.68 3.08 9.76
N HIS A 95 6.55 2.60 10.65
CA HIS A 95 7.61 3.37 11.29
C HIS A 95 8.84 2.52 11.61
N GLY A 96 10.00 3.18 11.76
CA GLY A 96 11.24 2.60 12.25
C GLY A 96 11.81 1.51 11.33
N ALA A 97 12.52 0.55 11.93
CA ALA A 97 13.23 -0.52 11.21
C ALA A 97 12.33 -1.33 10.26
N ALA A 98 11.05 -1.51 10.60
CA ALA A 98 10.11 -2.21 9.73
C ALA A 98 9.81 -1.42 8.44
N HIS A 99 9.76 -0.08 8.52
CA HIS A 99 9.60 0.80 7.37
C HIS A 99 10.86 0.80 6.49
N ASP A 100 12.04 0.83 7.10
CA ASP A 100 13.31 0.78 6.36
C ASP A 100 13.49 -0.56 5.65
N ARG A 101 13.16 -1.67 6.33
CA ARG A 101 13.22 -3.03 5.79
C ARG A 101 12.38 -3.17 4.52
N ILE A 102 11.08 -2.88 4.59
CA ILE A 102 10.16 -3.06 3.45
C ILE A 102 10.47 -2.12 2.28
N ASN A 103 11.22 -1.04 2.53
CA ASN A 103 11.66 -0.11 1.50
C ASN A 103 13.06 -0.41 0.98
N GLY A 104 13.67 -1.52 1.38
CA GLY A 104 14.96 -2.02 0.90
C GLY A 104 14.88 -2.64 -0.50
N ALA A 105 16.04 -2.81 -1.14
CA ALA A 105 16.12 -3.26 -2.54
C ALA A 105 15.58 -4.69 -2.75
N ALA A 106 15.76 -5.59 -1.77
CA ALA A 106 15.25 -6.96 -1.83
C ALA A 106 13.71 -7.04 -1.78
N TRP A 107 13.07 -6.03 -1.18
CA TRP A 107 11.62 -5.93 -1.02
C TRP A 107 10.92 -5.27 -2.21
N LEU A 108 11.68 -4.77 -3.18
CA LEU A 108 11.16 -4.03 -4.32
C LEU A 108 11.45 -4.77 -5.62
N LEU A 109 10.48 -4.76 -6.54
CA LEU A 109 10.61 -5.33 -7.87
C LEU A 109 10.31 -4.29 -8.95
N GLY A 110 11.08 -4.32 -10.03
CA GLY A 110 10.83 -3.53 -11.23
C GLY A 110 9.62 -4.04 -11.99
N ALA A 111 8.55 -3.25 -12.08
CA ALA A 111 7.33 -3.63 -12.77
C ALA A 111 6.92 -2.60 -13.84
N CYS A 112 6.38 -3.08 -14.96
CA CYS A 112 5.57 -2.24 -15.83
C CYS A 112 4.18 -2.03 -15.19
N GLN A 113 3.43 -1.04 -15.65
CA GLN A 113 2.12 -0.71 -15.08
C GLN A 113 1.12 -1.89 -15.10
N LEU A 114 1.14 -2.74 -16.15
CA LEU A 114 0.25 -3.90 -16.23
C LEU A 114 0.53 -4.90 -15.11
N HIS A 115 1.79 -5.32 -14.95
CA HIS A 115 2.16 -6.29 -13.93
C HIS A 115 2.09 -5.69 -12.54
N HIS A 116 2.46 -4.43 -12.37
CA HIS A 116 2.28 -3.73 -11.11
C HIS A 116 0.81 -3.80 -10.64
N ARG A 117 -0.15 -3.50 -11.53
CA ARG A 117 -1.59 -3.61 -11.20
C ARG A 117 -2.01 -5.05 -10.90
N ARG A 118 -1.50 -6.04 -11.65
CA ARG A 118 -1.79 -7.47 -11.43
C ARG A 118 -1.41 -7.94 -10.03
N VAL A 119 -0.30 -7.45 -9.48
CA VAL A 119 0.19 -7.86 -8.14
C VAL A 119 -0.09 -6.87 -7.02
N THR A 120 -0.68 -5.69 -7.30
CA THR A 120 -0.95 -4.71 -6.23
C THR A 120 -2.02 -5.19 -5.23
N ASN A 121 -3.10 -5.81 -5.71
CA ASN A 121 -4.19 -6.33 -4.87
C ASN A 121 -4.81 -7.60 -5.49
N PRO A 122 -4.05 -8.67 -5.72
CA PRO A 122 -4.60 -9.86 -6.33
C PRO A 122 -5.49 -10.62 -5.35
N VAL A 123 -6.46 -11.35 -5.90
CA VAL A 123 -7.41 -12.21 -5.18
C VAL A 123 -7.46 -13.58 -5.86
N GLY A 124 -7.92 -14.60 -5.13
CA GLY A 124 -8.09 -15.96 -5.66
C GLY A 124 -6.81 -16.52 -6.30
N GLU A 125 -6.94 -17.10 -7.49
CA GLU A 125 -5.83 -17.73 -8.22
C GLU A 125 -4.70 -16.76 -8.56
N ALA A 126 -5.01 -15.50 -8.90
CA ALA A 126 -4.00 -14.49 -9.19
C ALA A 126 -3.12 -14.19 -7.97
N ARG A 127 -3.70 -14.26 -6.75
CA ARG A 127 -2.94 -14.11 -5.51
C ARG A 127 -2.03 -15.30 -5.31
N ALA A 128 -2.58 -16.51 -5.46
CA ALA A 128 -1.83 -17.75 -5.31
C ALA A 128 -0.65 -17.81 -6.30
N GLU A 129 -0.85 -17.36 -7.55
CA GLU A 129 0.22 -17.26 -8.55
C GLU A 129 1.30 -16.25 -8.14
N ALA A 130 0.92 -15.05 -7.70
CA ALA A 130 1.87 -14.03 -7.26
C ALA A 130 2.66 -14.45 -6.01
N GLU A 131 2.02 -15.16 -5.07
CA GLU A 131 2.67 -15.77 -3.90
C GLU A 131 3.63 -16.88 -4.34
N ARG A 132 3.21 -17.80 -5.22
CA ARG A 132 4.08 -18.86 -5.74
C ARG A 132 5.31 -18.29 -6.42
N MET A 133 5.16 -17.25 -7.24
CA MET A 133 6.27 -16.58 -7.92
C MET A 133 7.16 -15.74 -6.98
N GLY A 134 6.79 -15.59 -5.70
CA GLY A 134 7.52 -14.74 -4.75
C GLY A 134 7.39 -13.23 -5.00
N TRP A 135 6.46 -12.83 -5.87
CA TRP A 135 6.14 -11.42 -6.15
C TRP A 135 5.36 -10.78 -5.00
N ILE A 136 4.62 -11.60 -4.25
CA ILE A 136 3.95 -11.21 -3.01
C ILE A 136 4.38 -12.14 -1.89
N LEU A 137 4.70 -11.54 -0.75
CA LEU A 137 5.07 -12.21 0.47
C LEU A 137 4.01 -11.97 1.55
N ARG A 138 3.94 -12.91 2.49
CA ARG A 138 3.18 -12.79 3.73
C ARG A 138 4.00 -12.03 4.76
N GLU A 139 3.34 -11.51 5.79
CA GLU A 139 3.95 -10.66 6.82
C GLU A 139 5.13 -11.32 7.55
N HIS A 140 5.07 -12.64 7.76
CA HIS A 140 6.10 -13.42 8.43
C HIS A 140 7.26 -13.85 7.53
N GLN A 141 7.15 -13.65 6.22
CA GLN A 141 8.20 -14.00 5.27
C GLN A 141 9.22 -12.86 5.16
N ASP A 142 10.42 -13.17 4.69
CA ASP A 142 11.48 -12.20 4.45
C ASP A 142 11.90 -12.21 2.98
N ALA A 143 12.04 -11.03 2.40
CA ALA A 143 12.39 -10.89 0.98
C ALA A 143 13.84 -11.28 0.69
N GLU A 144 14.70 -11.24 1.70
CA GLU A 144 16.12 -11.63 1.61
C GLU A 144 16.31 -13.15 1.64
N THR A 145 15.30 -13.92 2.05
CA THR A 145 15.34 -15.39 2.09
C THR A 145 14.29 -16.04 1.19
N ALA A 146 13.25 -15.31 0.79
CA ALA A 146 12.22 -15.79 -0.13
C ALA A 146 12.65 -15.59 -1.59
N PRO A 147 12.78 -16.67 -2.39
CA PRO A 147 13.03 -16.58 -3.82
C PRO A 147 11.95 -15.81 -4.57
N VAL A 148 12.31 -15.24 -5.72
CA VAL A 148 11.37 -14.63 -6.65
C VAL A 148 11.67 -15.05 -8.07
N LEU A 149 10.63 -15.38 -8.82
CA LEU A 149 10.73 -15.69 -10.24
C LEU A 149 10.70 -14.37 -11.02
N ILE A 150 11.83 -14.03 -11.62
CA ILE A 150 11.96 -12.87 -12.50
C ILE A 150 12.29 -13.32 -13.92
N ARG A 151 12.42 -12.36 -14.84
CA ARG A 151 12.82 -12.60 -16.24
C ARG A 151 14.09 -13.46 -16.39
N ARG A 152 15.01 -13.38 -15.43
CA ARG A 152 16.28 -14.12 -15.40
C ARG A 152 16.18 -15.50 -14.72
N GLY A 153 14.96 -15.93 -14.38
CA GLY A 153 14.72 -17.16 -13.63
C GLY A 153 14.50 -16.91 -12.14
N TRP A 154 14.61 -17.98 -11.35
CA TRP A 154 14.52 -17.92 -9.90
C TRP A 154 15.77 -17.28 -9.31
N VAL A 155 15.58 -16.24 -8.50
CA VAL A 155 16.68 -15.54 -7.83
C VAL A 155 16.34 -15.24 -6.39
N LEU A 156 17.39 -15.08 -5.58
CA LEU A 156 17.31 -14.43 -4.28
C LEU A 156 17.79 -12.98 -4.43
N LEU A 157 17.03 -12.02 -3.91
CA LEU A 157 17.38 -10.60 -3.99
C LEU A 157 18.18 -10.17 -2.78
N CYS A 158 19.28 -9.45 -3.02
CA CYS A 158 20.18 -9.00 -1.97
C CYS A 158 19.87 -7.53 -1.57
N PRO A 159 20.18 -7.14 -0.31
CA PRO A 159 19.97 -5.76 0.17
C PRO A 159 20.73 -4.69 -0.61
N ASP A 160 21.87 -5.06 -1.18
CA ASP A 160 22.74 -4.22 -2.02
C ASP A 160 22.20 -4.02 -3.45
N GLY A 161 21.04 -4.59 -3.79
CA GLY A 161 20.49 -4.55 -5.14
C GLY A 161 21.00 -5.65 -6.06
N GLY A 162 21.88 -6.52 -5.59
CA GLY A 162 22.31 -7.72 -6.30
C GLY A 162 21.22 -8.79 -6.37
N MET A 163 21.55 -9.89 -7.08
CA MET A 163 20.73 -11.09 -7.11
C MET A 163 21.62 -12.32 -7.21
N THR A 164 21.23 -13.39 -6.54
CA THR A 164 21.86 -14.70 -6.63
C THR A 164 20.92 -15.65 -7.37
N SER A 165 21.35 -16.16 -8.52
CA SER A 165 20.58 -17.14 -9.29
C SER A 165 20.46 -18.45 -8.53
N LEU A 166 19.25 -18.99 -8.45
CA LEU A 166 18.98 -20.31 -7.92
C LEU A 166 18.92 -21.29 -9.09
N SER A 167 19.77 -22.33 -9.06
CA SER A 167 19.74 -23.38 -10.06
C SER A 167 18.39 -24.11 -10.04
N PRO A 168 17.87 -24.59 -11.18
CA PRO A 168 16.52 -25.16 -11.31
C PRO A 168 16.26 -26.47 -10.54
N ASN A 169 17.22 -26.97 -9.74
CA ASN A 169 17.09 -28.19 -8.94
C ASN A 169 16.44 -27.96 -7.56
N HIS A 170 15.70 -26.88 -7.35
CA HIS A 170 15.02 -26.62 -6.08
C HIS A 170 13.51 -26.65 -6.28
N ASP A 171 12.93 -27.81 -5.93
CA ASP A 171 11.52 -27.97 -5.58
C ASP A 171 11.20 -27.08 -4.38
N HIS A 172 11.01 -25.79 -4.63
CA HIS A 172 10.44 -24.87 -3.64
C HIS A 172 8.93 -24.82 -3.84
N THR A 173 8.24 -25.80 -3.28
CA THR A 173 6.82 -25.67 -2.92
C THR A 173 6.77 -24.89 -1.61
N PRO A 174 6.32 -23.62 -1.58
CA PRO A 174 6.08 -22.94 -0.31
C PRO A 174 4.93 -23.66 0.42
N ALA A 175 5.19 -24.05 1.67
CA ALA A 175 4.20 -24.63 2.58
C ALA A 175 3.10 -23.64 3.00
#